data_AF-A0A955YA63-F1
#
_entry.id   AF-A0A955YA63-F1
#
_cell.length_a   1.000
_cell.length_b   1.000
_cell.length_c   1.000
_cell.angle_alpha   90.00
_cell.angle_beta   90.00
_cell.angle_gamma   90.00
#
_symmetry.space_group_name_H-M   'P 1'
#
loop_
_entity.id
_entity.type
_entity.pdbx_description
1 polymer ?
#
loop_
_entity_poly.entity_id
_entity_poly.type
_entity_poly.pdbx_seq_one_letter_code
_entity_poly.pdbx_strand_id
1 'polypeptide(L)' 'YSDAELHRLLVHGVKRDGTSLRFMASQDFAWWPDEDLAALVGYLRTMPAVTRETGEIEIGLLA' A
#
# COMPACT_ATOMS: atom_id res chain seq x y z
N TYR A 1 -0.03 -8.57 7.40
CA TYR A 1 -0.90 -7.40 7.66
C TYR A 1 -2.30 -7.90 7.95
N SER A 2 -3.03 -7.31 8.91
CA SER A 2 -4.48 -7.45 9.02
C SER A 2 -5.18 -6.54 8.01
N ASP A 3 -6.50 -6.69 7.82
CA ASP A 3 -7.25 -5.87 6.85
C ASP A 3 -7.27 -4.40 7.26
N ALA A 4 -7.44 -4.11 8.55
CA ALA A 4 -7.33 -2.75 9.08
C ALA A 4 -5.91 -2.17 8.94
N GLU A 5 -4.86 -3.00 9.08
CA GLU A 5 -3.48 -2.56 8.83
C GLU A 5 -3.26 -2.25 7.34
N LEU A 6 -3.84 -3.03 6.43
CA LEU A 6 -3.77 -2.77 4.98
C LEU A 6 -4.53 -1.50 4.62
N HIS A 7 -5.72 -1.30 5.18
CA HIS A 7 -6.50 -0.07 4.98
C HIS A 7 -5.69 1.16 5.42
N ARG A 8 -5.11 1.14 6.62
CA ARG A 8 -4.24 2.21 7.11
C ARG A 8 -3.03 2.43 6.20
N LEU A 9 -2.42 1.35 5.71
CA LEU A 9 -1.28 1.40 4.81
C LEU A 9 -1.66 2.06 3.48
N LEU A 10 -2.83 1.74 2.92
CA LEU A 10 -3.32 2.28 1.65
C LEU A 10 -3.69 3.76 1.76
N VAL A 11 -4.50 4.11 2.75
CA VAL A 11 -5.09 5.45 2.89
C VAL A 11 -4.15 6.45 3.55
N HIS A 12 -3.28 6.00 4.46
CA HIS A 12 -2.39 6.89 5.21
C HIS A 12 -0.92 6.67 4.88
N GLY A 13 -0.57 5.65 4.08
CA GLY A 13 0.83 5.34 3.80
C GLY A 13 1.61 4.91 5.04
N VAL A 14 0.95 4.35 6.06
CA VAL A 14 1.61 3.99 7.33
C VAL A 14 1.74 2.47 7.46
N LYS A 15 2.98 1.99 7.60
CA LYS A 15 3.28 0.57 7.77
C LYS A 15 2.78 0.02 9.11
N ARG A 16 2.92 -1.29 9.33
CA ARG A 16 2.57 -1.93 10.61
C ARG A 16 3.44 -1.48 11.77
N ASP A 17 4.68 -1.11 11.48
CA ASP A 17 5.66 -0.61 12.46
C ASP A 17 5.48 0.89 12.77
N GLY A 18 4.47 1.54 12.18
CA GLY A 18 4.19 2.96 12.37
C GLY A 18 5.02 3.90 11.49
N THR A 19 5.98 3.40 10.72
CA THR A 19 6.80 4.23 9.83
C THR A 19 6.11 4.46 8.48
N SER A 20 6.31 5.64 7.90
CA SER A 20 5.71 6.00 6.61
C SER A 20 6.27 5.16 5.45
N LEU A 21 5.44 4.90 4.45
CA LEU A 21 5.83 4.37 3.15
C LEU A 21 6.43 5.47 2.29
N ARG A 22 7.52 5.13 1.59
CA ARG A 22 8.14 6.01 0.61
C ARG A 22 7.39 5.89 -0.72
N PHE A 23 7.04 7.03 -1.33
CA PHE A 23 6.31 7.12 -2.60
C PHE A 23 4.96 6.40 -2.63
N MET A 24 4.25 6.33 -1.49
CA MET A 24 2.88 5.83 -1.48
C MET A 24 1.90 6.88 -2.00
N ALA A 25 1.09 6.52 -2.99
CA ALA A 25 0.07 7.38 -3.58
C ALA A 25 -1.21 7.44 -2.71
N SER A 26 -1.08 7.65 -1.40
CA SER A 26 -2.19 7.55 -0.45
C SER A 26 -3.36 8.49 -0.79
N GLN A 27 -3.07 9.64 -1.40
CA GLN A 27 -4.08 10.62 -1.83
C GLN A 27 -5.02 10.05 -2.88
N ASP A 28 -4.55 9.14 -3.74
CA ASP A 28 -5.34 8.53 -4.79
C ASP A 28 -6.32 7.47 -4.25
N PHE A 29 -6.03 6.92 -3.07
CA PHE A 29 -6.90 5.95 -2.37
C PHE A 29 -7.82 6.61 -1.35
N ALA A 30 -7.46 7.78 -0.82
CA ALA A 30 -8.16 8.41 0.30
C ALA A 30 -9.59 8.87 -0.01
N TRP A 31 -9.97 9.00 -1.29
CA TRP A 31 -11.32 9.37 -1.71
C TRP A 31 -12.19 8.18 -2.10
N TRP A 32 -11.65 6.96 -2.10
CA TRP A 32 -12.43 5.77 -2.42
C TRP A 32 -13.43 5.44 -1.30
N PRO A 33 -14.62 4.93 -1.64
CA PRO A 33 -15.52 4.35 -0.65
C PRO A 33 -14.85 3.21 0.14
N ASP A 34 -15.20 3.08 1.42
CA ASP A 34 -14.68 2.01 2.29
C ASP A 34 -14.95 0.60 1.71
N GLU A 35 -16.08 0.43 1.02
CA GLU A 35 -16.46 -0.84 0.38
C GLU A 35 -15.52 -1.23 -0.77
N ASP A 36 -15.02 -0.26 -1.55
CA ASP A 36 -14.07 -0.51 -2.63
C ASP A 36 -12.68 -0.85 -2.07
N LEU A 37 -12.27 -0.18 -1.00
CA LEU A 37 -11.03 -0.51 -0.28
C LEU A 37 -11.12 -1.91 0.35
N ALA A 38 -12.27 -2.28 0.92
CA ALA A 38 -12.51 -3.62 1.45
C ALA A 38 -12.50 -4.67 0.33
N ALA A 39 -13.13 -4.40 -0.82
CA ALA A 39 -13.12 -5.28 -1.98
C ALA A 39 -11.70 -5.48 -2.54
N LEU A 40 -10.91 -4.42 -2.64
CA LEU A 40 -9.50 -4.48 -3.04
C LEU A 40 -8.70 -5.37 -2.09
N VAL A 41 -8.81 -5.14 -0.79
CA VAL A 41 -8.14 -5.98 0.21
C VAL A 41 -8.59 -7.43 0.09
N GLY A 42 -9.89 -7.69 -0.09
CA GLY A 42 -10.45 -9.02 -0.32
C GLY A 42 -9.82 -9.72 -1.53
N TYR A 43 -9.70 -9.02 -2.66
CA TYR A 43 -9.03 -9.53 -3.85
C TYR A 43 -7.53 -9.82 -3.60
N LEU A 44 -6.81 -8.94 -2.88
CA LEU A 44 -5.41 -9.19 -2.53
C LEU A 44 -5.23 -10.48 -1.72
N ARG A 45 -6.21 -10.86 -0.88
CA ARG A 45 -6.18 -12.11 -0.10
C ARG A 45 -6.38 -13.37 -0.94
N THR A 46 -7.00 -13.28 -2.12
CA THR A 46 -7.17 -14.43 -3.00
C THR A 46 -5.91 -14.77 -3.78
N MET A 47 -4.94 -13.86 -3.84
CA MET A 47 -3.68 -14.07 -4.56
C MET A 47 -2.62 -14.72 -3.66
N PRO A 48 -1.79 -15.63 -4.19
CA PRO A 48 -0.66 -16.17 -3.45
C PRO A 48 0.36 -15.06 -3.16
N ALA A 49 0.97 -15.10 -1.97
CA ALA A 49 2.03 -14.17 -1.63
C ALA A 49 3.23 -14.39 -2.55
N VAL A 50 3.69 -13.32 -3.21
CA VAL A 50 4.89 -13.34 -4.02
C VAL A 50 6.07 -12.81 -3.21
N THR A 51 7.19 -13.53 -3.25
CA THR A 51 8.46 -13.04 -2.70
C THR A 51 9.28 -12.51 -3.86
N ARG A 52 9.34 -11.19 -3.98
CA ARG A 52 10.18 -10.49 -4.96
C ARG A 52 11.11 -9.57 -4.20
N GLU A 53 12.40 -9.63 -4.50
CA GLU A 53 13.36 -8.67 -3.97
C GLU A 53 13.07 -7.28 -4.55
N THR A 54 12.88 -6.31 -3.66
CA THR A 54 12.79 -4.90 -4.05
C THR A 54 14.21 -4.38 -4.26
N GLY A 55 14.53 -3.96 -5.48
CA GLY A 55 15.84 -3.37 -5.79
C GLY A 55 16.07 -2.03 -5.07
N GLU A 56 17.29 -1.52 -5.16
CA GLU A 56 17.60 -0.18 -4.63
C GLU A 56 16.84 0.89 -5.40
N ILE A 57 16.25 1.83 -4.66
CA ILE A 57 15.60 3.01 -5.25
C ILE A 57 16.67 4.08 -5.43
N GLU A 58 17.10 4.32 -6.66
CA GLU A 58 17.96 5.45 -7.03
C GLU A 58 17.09 6.69 -7.31
N ILE A 59 17.28 7.75 -6.53
CA ILE A 59 16.60 9.03 -6.72
C ILE A 59 17.59 10.00 -7.37
N GLY A 60 17.30 10.44 -8.60
CA GLY A 60 18.14 11.36 -9.37
C GLY A 60 17.33 12.32 -10.23
N LEU A 61 18.02 13.28 -10.87
CA LEU A 61 17.40 14.16 -11.85
C LEU A 61 17.03 13.37 -13.10
N LEU A 62 15.82 13.60 -13.60
CA LEU A 62 15.47 13.21 -14.97
C LEU A 62 16.18 14.20 -15.89
N ALA A 63 17.17 13.73 -16.65
CA ALA A 63 17.87 14.50 -17.68
C ALA A 63 17.14 14.41 -19.03
#